data_AF-A0A3L9MEP3-F1
#
_entry.id   AF-A0A3L9MEP3-F1
#
_cell.length_a   1.000
_cell.length_b   1.000
_cell.length_c   1.000
_cell.angle_alpha   90.00
_cell.angle_beta   90.00
_cell.angle_gamma   90.00
#
_symmetry.space_group_name_H-M   'P 1'
#
loop_
_entity.id
_entity.type
_entity.pdbx_description
1 polymer ?
#
loop_
_entity_poly.entity_id
_entity_poly.type
_entity_poly.pdbx_seq_one_letter_code
_entity_poly.pdbx_strand_id
1 'polypeptide(L)'
;MQNKKIHLLEQTGITKGFPAFVIEKYLWVCILLKSIFQSRYANSIIFKAGTSLSKTNDVIDRFSEDIDFIIDRHLLGFDELNSKSQIKKLRKSSGGFIINKFREELIQQLDQLGISKELYEIKYNEDVDDTCDPNTLEIYYQSLVPVNNAYIQQKISYKNVA
;
A
#
# COMPACT_ATOMS: atom_id res chain seq x y z
N MET A 1 -16.57 10.31 -19.98
CA MET A 1 -15.69 10.74 -18.88
C MET A 1 -14.43 9.86 -18.78
N GLN A 2 -14.56 8.53 -18.94
CA GLN A 2 -13.44 7.56 -18.98
C GLN A 2 -12.32 7.92 -19.99
N ASN A 3 -12.67 8.20 -21.25
CA ASN A 3 -11.69 8.47 -22.32
C ASN A 3 -10.80 9.70 -22.06
N LYS A 4 -11.30 10.68 -21.29
CA LYS A 4 -10.49 11.85 -20.88
C LYS A 4 -9.40 11.46 -19.88
N LYS A 5 -9.70 10.55 -18.94
CA LYS A 5 -8.74 10.05 -17.94
C LYS A 5 -7.62 9.23 -18.62
N ILE A 6 -8.00 8.35 -19.54
CA ILE A 6 -7.05 7.55 -20.35
C ILE A 6 -6.12 8.48 -21.12
N HIS A 7 -6.67 9.44 -21.85
CA HIS A 7 -5.87 10.40 -22.61
C HIS A 7 -4.90 11.19 -21.72
N LEU A 8 -5.33 11.62 -20.53
CA LEU A 8 -4.45 12.30 -19.57
C LEU A 8 -3.28 11.42 -19.11
N LEU A 9 -3.54 10.13 -18.83
CA LEU A 9 -2.50 9.17 -18.45
C LEU A 9 -1.51 8.94 -19.60
N GLU A 10 -1.99 8.85 -20.83
CA GLU A 10 -1.15 8.73 -22.02
C GLU A 10 -0.27 9.97 -22.24
N GLN A 11 -0.85 11.18 -22.19
CA GLN A 11 -0.10 12.43 -22.35
C GLN A 11 0.94 12.62 -21.24
N THR A 12 0.58 12.27 -20.00
CA THR A 12 1.51 12.30 -18.86
C THR A 12 2.64 11.30 -19.08
N GLY A 13 2.31 10.09 -19.54
CA GLY A 13 3.28 9.06 -19.88
C GLY A 13 4.28 9.52 -20.94
N ILE A 14 3.79 10.07 -22.06
CA ILE A 14 4.61 10.64 -23.13
C ILE A 14 5.55 11.72 -22.58
N THR A 15 5.03 12.65 -21.78
CA THR A 15 5.81 13.75 -21.20
C THR A 15 6.89 13.27 -20.23
N LYS A 16 6.62 12.17 -19.50
CA LYS A 16 7.53 11.61 -18.49
C LYS A 16 8.42 10.47 -19.00
N GLY A 17 8.23 10.03 -20.24
CA GLY A 17 8.96 8.90 -20.82
C GLY A 17 8.54 7.52 -20.27
N PHE A 18 7.32 7.40 -19.73
CA PHE A 18 6.81 6.15 -19.17
C PHE A 18 5.50 5.70 -19.85
N PRO A 19 5.22 4.39 -19.94
CA PRO A 19 3.92 3.90 -20.40
C PRO A 19 2.76 4.38 -19.52
N ALA A 20 1.57 4.56 -20.09
CA ALA A 20 0.40 5.04 -19.36
C ALA A 20 0.02 4.15 -18.16
N PHE A 21 0.20 2.83 -18.25
CA PHE A 21 -0.08 1.89 -17.15
C PHE A 21 0.86 2.08 -15.96
N VAL A 22 2.07 2.57 -16.20
CA VAL A 22 3.05 2.89 -15.15
C VAL A 22 2.60 4.12 -14.38
N ILE A 23 2.17 5.16 -15.11
CA ILE A 23 1.63 6.38 -14.53
C ILE A 23 0.37 6.07 -13.71
N GLU A 24 -0.50 5.21 -14.23
CA GLU A 24 -1.68 4.75 -13.51
C GLU A 24 -1.33 4.03 -12.20
N LYS A 25 -0.38 3.10 -12.24
CA LYS A 25 0.09 2.40 -11.03
C LYS A 25 0.66 3.39 -10.00
N TYR A 26 1.44 4.36 -10.46
CA TYR A 26 1.98 5.43 -9.59
C TYR A 26 0.88 6.27 -8.94
N LEU A 27 -0.18 6.61 -9.70
CA LEU A 27 -1.33 7.33 -9.18
C LEU A 27 -2.03 6.56 -8.06
N TRP A 28 -2.21 5.24 -8.23
CA TRP A 28 -2.78 4.40 -7.18
C TRP A 28 -1.89 4.36 -5.92
N VAL A 29 -0.57 4.27 -6.06
CA VAL A 29 0.35 4.40 -4.92
C VAL A 29 0.17 5.74 -4.21
N CYS A 30 0.04 6.86 -4.95
CA CYS A 30 -0.20 8.17 -4.35
C CYS A 30 -1.55 8.25 -3.63
N ILE A 31 -2.62 7.66 -4.19
CA ILE A 31 -3.95 7.60 -3.57
C ILE A 31 -3.86 6.84 -2.24
N LEU A 32 -3.18 5.70 -2.23
CA LEU A 32 -2.98 4.85 -1.07
C LEU A 32 -2.12 5.49 0.03
N LEU A 33 -1.02 6.15 -0.35
CA LEU A 33 -0.23 6.91 0.61
C LEU A 33 -1.07 8.05 1.21
N LYS A 34 -1.82 8.77 0.37
CA LYS A 34 -2.68 9.86 0.83
C LYS A 34 -3.73 9.37 1.82
N SER A 35 -4.40 8.24 1.55
CA SER A 35 -5.39 7.67 2.46
C SER A 35 -4.75 7.24 3.79
N ILE A 36 -3.52 6.73 3.77
CA ILE A 36 -2.78 6.42 5.01
C ILE A 36 -2.48 7.69 5.81
N PHE A 37 -1.97 8.75 5.17
CA PHE A 37 -1.65 10.01 5.85
C PHE A 37 -2.88 10.75 6.38
N GLN A 38 -4.07 10.50 5.82
CA GLN A 38 -5.34 11.04 6.32
C GLN A 38 -6.00 10.15 7.38
N SER A 39 -5.53 8.92 7.55
CA SER A 39 -6.06 7.98 8.53
C SER A 39 -5.79 8.42 9.97
N ARG A 40 -6.64 7.94 10.90
CA ARG A 40 -6.39 8.13 12.34
C ARG A 40 -5.09 7.50 12.84
N TYR A 41 -4.47 6.61 12.05
CA TYR A 41 -3.25 5.89 12.40
C TYR A 41 -1.99 6.52 11.81
N ALA A 42 -2.09 7.66 11.12
CA ALA A 42 -0.95 8.30 10.44
C ALA A 42 0.26 8.51 11.36
N ASN A 43 0.04 8.90 12.62
CA ASN A 43 1.11 9.10 13.62
C ASN A 43 1.66 7.81 14.23
N SER A 44 0.99 6.68 13.99
CA SER A 44 1.39 5.35 14.49
C SER A 44 1.90 4.45 13.36
N ILE A 45 2.10 4.99 12.16
CA ILE A 45 2.62 4.28 11.00
C ILE A 45 4.00 4.84 10.66
N ILE A 46 4.99 3.96 10.63
CA ILE A 46 6.38 4.31 10.32
C ILE A 46 6.76 3.64 9.00
N PHE A 47 6.96 4.43 7.94
CA PHE A 47 7.36 3.90 6.64
C PHE A 47 8.81 3.41 6.65
N LYS A 48 9.06 2.20 6.12
CA LYS A 48 10.44 1.69 5.98
C LYS A 48 11.10 2.29 4.74
N ALA A 49 12.35 2.70 4.90
CA ALA A 49 13.14 3.37 3.88
C ALA A 49 13.52 2.49 2.66
N GLY A 50 13.13 1.20 2.63
CA GLY A 50 13.33 0.34 1.46
C GLY A 50 12.52 0.79 0.24
N THR A 51 11.43 1.53 0.45
CA THR A 51 10.43 1.68 -0.62
C THR A 51 9.68 3.02 -0.62
N SER A 52 10.23 4.07 0.00
CA SER A 52 9.57 5.39 -0.03
C SER A 52 10.46 6.64 -0.03
N LEU A 53 11.79 6.58 0.12
CA LEU A 53 12.60 7.81 0.23
C LEU A 53 13.90 7.91 -0.58
N SER A 54 14.13 7.08 -1.60
CA SER A 54 15.16 7.36 -2.61
C SER A 54 14.58 8.19 -3.76
N LYS A 55 14.18 9.42 -3.43
CA LYS A 55 14.03 10.54 -4.37
C LYS A 55 15.25 11.47 -4.30
N THR A 56 16.45 10.88 -4.24
CA THR A 56 17.71 11.59 -4.46
C THR A 56 18.55 10.73 -5.39
N ASN A 57 18.88 11.30 -6.55
CA ASN A 57 19.67 10.75 -7.67
C ASN A 57 18.97 9.72 -8.56
N ASP A 58 18.63 10.18 -9.77
CA ASP A 58 18.46 9.54 -11.11
C ASP A 58 18.79 8.03 -11.33
N VAL A 59 18.55 7.13 -10.37
CA VAL A 59 19.14 5.76 -10.39
C VAL A 59 18.11 4.65 -10.13
N ILE A 60 16.80 4.91 -10.13
CA ILE A 60 15.82 3.84 -9.91
C ILE A 60 14.84 3.69 -11.07
N ASP A 61 15.13 2.68 -11.88
CA ASP A 61 14.39 2.16 -13.04
C ASP A 61 13.29 1.14 -12.66
N ARG A 62 12.94 1.06 -11.36
CA ARG A 62 11.94 0.13 -10.81
C ARG A 62 10.89 0.87 -10.00
N PHE A 63 9.65 0.82 -10.48
CA PHE A 63 8.49 1.35 -9.78
C PHE A 63 8.26 0.59 -8.49
N SER A 64 7.95 1.31 -7.40
CA SER A 64 7.55 0.66 -6.16
C SER A 64 6.16 0.04 -6.34
N GLU A 65 6.12 -1.29 -6.31
CA GLU A 65 4.89 -2.10 -6.22
C GLU A 65 4.43 -2.27 -4.76
N ASP A 66 5.32 -2.01 -3.81
CA ASP A 66 5.13 -2.32 -2.39
C ASP A 66 5.13 -1.05 -1.53
N ILE A 67 4.22 -0.98 -0.56
CA ILE A 67 4.25 0.04 0.50
C ILE A 67 4.63 -0.64 1.81
N ASP A 68 5.88 -0.47 2.23
CA ASP A 68 6.42 -1.04 3.45
C ASP A 68 6.27 -0.08 4.63
N PHE A 69 5.61 -0.52 5.68
CA PHE A 69 5.48 0.25 6.92
C PHE A 69 5.50 -0.65 8.16
N ILE A 70 5.62 -0.02 9.33
CA ILE A 70 5.53 -0.65 10.64
C ILE A 70 4.43 0.05 11.41
N ILE A 71 3.65 -0.72 12.18
CA ILE A 71 2.74 -0.17 13.19
C ILE A 71 3.51 0.06 14.49
N ASP A 72 3.37 1.24 15.07
CA ASP A 72 3.92 1.56 16.38
C ASP A 72 3.44 0.53 17.41
N ARG A 73 4.41 -0.14 18.06
CA ARG A 73 4.16 -1.17 19.08
C ARG A 73 3.34 -0.63 20.26
N HIS A 74 3.46 0.66 20.58
CA HIS A 74 2.69 1.28 21.67
C HIS A 74 1.20 1.35 21.33
N LEU A 75 0.83 1.57 20.06
CA LEU A 75 -0.58 1.50 19.61
C LEU A 75 -1.17 0.09 19.83
N LEU A 76 -0.31 -0.93 19.77
CA LEU A 76 -0.67 -2.33 19.98
C LEU A 76 -0.60 -2.76 21.45
N GLY A 77 -0.26 -1.86 22.37
CA GLY A 77 -0.15 -2.13 23.81
C GLY A 77 1.13 -2.85 24.22
N PHE A 78 2.22 -2.69 23.46
CA PHE A 78 3.52 -3.27 23.77
C PHE A 78 4.55 -2.17 24.07
N ASP A 79 4.78 -1.88 25.35
CA ASP A 79 5.75 -0.87 25.77
C ASP A 79 7.20 -1.37 25.73
N GLU A 80 7.42 -2.61 26.20
CA GLU A 80 8.73 -3.26 26.27
C GLU A 80 8.74 -4.61 25.56
N LEU A 81 9.86 -4.92 24.89
CA LEU A 81 10.08 -6.16 24.14
C LEU A 81 11.25 -6.93 24.74
N ASN A 82 11.04 -7.46 25.94
CA ASN A 82 12.11 -8.08 26.74
C ASN A 82 12.26 -9.59 26.51
N SER A 83 11.38 -10.19 25.69
CA SER A 83 11.37 -11.63 25.45
C SER A 83 10.95 -11.99 24.02
N LYS A 84 11.45 -13.13 23.52
CA LYS A 84 11.04 -13.71 22.23
C LYS A 84 9.53 -13.98 22.16
N SER A 85 8.90 -14.31 23.28
CA SER A 85 7.44 -14.51 23.37
C SER A 85 6.66 -13.20 23.14
N GLN A 86 7.13 -12.08 23.67
CA GLN A 86 6.51 -10.77 23.43
C GLN A 86 6.65 -10.33 21.97
N ILE A 87 7.80 -10.57 21.34
CA ILE A 87 7.99 -10.31 19.91
C ILE A 87 7.00 -11.13 19.07
N LYS A 88 6.83 -12.43 19.40
CA LYS A 88 5.83 -13.31 18.76
C LYS A 88 4.41 -12.75 18.86
N LYS A 89 4.03 -12.28 20.05
CA LYS A 89 2.71 -11.65 20.30
C LYS A 89 2.55 -10.33 19.56
N LEU A 90 3.57 -9.49 19.51
CA LEU A 90 3.57 -8.23 18.77
C LEU A 90 3.31 -8.49 17.28
N ARG A 91 4.03 -9.46 16.67
CA ARG A 91 3.84 -9.84 15.27
C ARG A 91 2.40 -10.24 14.97
N LYS A 92 1.84 -11.13 15.80
CA LYS A 92 0.44 -11.56 15.68
C LYS A 92 -0.55 -10.41 15.87
N SER A 93 -0.33 -9.55 16.87
CA SER A 93 -1.19 -8.40 17.12
C SER A 93 -1.15 -7.37 15.99
N SER A 94 0.04 -7.13 15.45
CA SER A 94 0.26 -6.22 14.33
C SER A 94 -0.41 -6.73 13.07
N GLY A 95 -0.33 -8.05 12.83
CA GLY A 95 -1.06 -8.72 11.77
C GLY A 95 -2.57 -8.57 11.85
N GLY A 96 -3.12 -8.93 13.01
CA GLY A 96 -4.56 -8.77 13.27
C GLY A 96 -5.03 -7.32 13.18
N PHE A 97 -4.19 -6.36 13.58
CA PHE A 97 -4.50 -4.94 13.43
C PHE A 97 -4.63 -4.53 11.97
N ILE A 98 -3.71 -5.00 11.11
CA ILE A 98 -3.66 -4.65 9.69
C ILE A 98 -4.88 -5.16 8.95
N ILE A 99 -5.16 -6.46 9.06
CA ILE A 99 -6.25 -7.09 8.30
C ILE A 99 -7.64 -6.67 8.78
N ASN A 100 -7.74 -6.12 9.99
CA ASN A 100 -9.00 -5.64 10.56
C ASN A 100 -9.04 -4.11 10.59
N LYS A 101 -8.55 -3.51 11.69
CA LYS A 101 -8.71 -2.10 12.01
C LYS A 101 -8.13 -1.16 10.95
N PHE A 102 -6.94 -1.46 10.46
CA PHE A 102 -6.30 -0.61 9.45
C PHE A 102 -6.97 -0.75 8.07
N ARG A 103 -7.34 -1.97 7.67
CA ARG A 103 -8.11 -2.20 6.42
C ARG A 103 -9.42 -1.42 6.41
N GLU A 104 -10.19 -1.47 7.50
CA GLU A 104 -11.46 -0.74 7.60
C GLU A 104 -11.25 0.77 7.52
N GLU A 105 -10.25 1.29 8.24
CA GLU A 105 -9.86 2.69 8.17
C GLU A 105 -9.45 3.08 6.74
N LEU A 106 -8.65 2.25 6.08
CA LEU A 106 -8.20 2.50 4.71
C LEU A 106 -9.38 2.60 3.74
N ILE A 107 -10.37 1.72 3.87
CA ILE A 107 -11.60 1.77 3.05
C ILE A 107 -12.37 3.07 3.32
N GLN A 108 -12.47 3.51 4.58
CA GLN A 108 -13.13 4.77 4.93
C GLN A 108 -12.40 5.98 4.32
N GLN A 109 -11.08 5.99 4.37
CA GLN A 109 -10.27 7.07 3.79
C GLN A 109 -10.35 7.10 2.25
N LEU A 110 -10.42 5.93 1.60
CA LEU A 110 -10.65 5.85 0.15
C LEU A 110 -12.03 6.38 -0.26
N ASP A 111 -13.06 6.08 0.53
CA ASP A 111 -14.42 6.60 0.32
C ASP A 111 -14.46 8.14 0.47
N GLN A 112 -13.78 8.68 1.49
CA GLN A 112 -13.64 10.13 1.69
C GLN A 112 -12.86 10.83 0.56
N LEU A 113 -11.96 10.12 -0.10
CA LEU A 113 -11.26 10.58 -1.31
C LEU A 113 -12.11 10.46 -2.59
N GLY A 114 -13.33 9.94 -2.51
CA GLY A 114 -14.23 9.73 -3.63
C GLY A 114 -13.85 8.53 -4.52
N ILE A 115 -13.09 7.57 -3.98
CA ILE A 115 -12.72 6.35 -4.69
C ILE A 115 -13.81 5.29 -4.47
N SER A 116 -14.54 4.97 -5.53
CA SER A 116 -15.58 3.93 -5.49
C SER A 116 -14.98 2.55 -5.17
N LYS A 117 -15.69 1.79 -4.33
CA LYS A 117 -15.35 0.38 -4.02
C LYS A 117 -15.37 -0.54 -5.23
N GLU A 118 -16.02 -0.16 -6.32
CA GLU A 118 -15.97 -0.92 -7.57
C GLU A 118 -14.61 -0.84 -8.26
N LEU A 119 -13.82 0.20 -7.97
CA LEU A 119 -12.53 0.43 -8.61
C LEU A 119 -11.40 -0.40 -8.00
N TYR A 120 -11.63 -1.07 -6.87
CA TYR A 120 -10.59 -1.85 -6.21
C TYR A 120 -11.14 -3.04 -5.43
N GLU A 121 -10.29 -4.05 -5.25
CA GLU A 121 -10.53 -5.22 -4.40
C GLU A 121 -9.37 -5.33 -3.41
N ILE A 122 -9.65 -5.59 -2.13
CA ILE A 122 -8.61 -5.83 -1.12
C ILE A 122 -8.57 -7.33 -0.82
N LYS A 123 -7.42 -7.96 -1.09
CA LYS A 123 -7.13 -9.35 -0.71
C LYS A 123 -6.15 -9.37 0.44
N TYR A 124 -6.29 -10.35 1.32
CA TYR A 124 -5.45 -10.51 2.49
C TYR A 124 -5.48 -11.96 2.94
N ASN A 125 -4.45 -12.39 3.66
CA ASN A 125 -4.45 -13.69 4.32
C ASN A 125 -5.13 -13.58 5.69
N GLU A 126 -6.14 -14.41 5.94
CA GLU A 126 -6.85 -14.44 7.22
C GLU A 126 -6.03 -15.16 8.32
N ASP A 127 -5.10 -16.04 7.90
CA ASP A 127 -4.24 -16.78 8.80
C ASP A 127 -3.09 -15.91 9.31
N VAL A 128 -3.34 -15.25 10.45
CA VAL A 128 -2.31 -14.48 11.17
C VAL A 128 -1.44 -15.41 12.00
N ASP A 129 -0.30 -15.81 11.45
CA ASP A 129 0.71 -16.58 12.16
C ASP A 129 1.91 -15.73 12.62
N ASP A 130 2.68 -16.24 13.58
CA ASP A 130 3.90 -15.59 14.08
C ASP A 130 5.17 -15.86 13.26
N THR A 131 5.08 -16.80 12.31
CA THR A 131 6.17 -17.16 11.39
C THR A 131 5.95 -16.67 9.96
N CYS A 132 4.71 -16.32 9.58
CA CYS A 132 4.44 -15.81 8.24
C CYS A 132 4.91 -14.36 8.09
N ASP A 133 5.84 -14.20 7.15
CA ASP A 133 6.15 -12.95 6.46
C ASP A 133 4.87 -12.15 6.11
N PRO A 134 4.99 -10.82 6.04
CA PRO A 134 4.06 -9.85 6.59
C PRO A 134 2.59 -10.12 6.27
N ASN A 135 1.71 -9.91 7.26
CA ASN A 135 0.26 -9.80 7.05
C ASN A 135 -0.01 -8.76 5.97
N THR A 136 -0.18 -9.25 4.74
CA THR A 136 -0.14 -8.43 3.54
C THR A 136 -1.55 -8.02 3.19
N LEU A 137 -1.76 -6.73 2.99
CA LEU A 137 -2.98 -6.23 2.32
C LEU A 137 -2.62 -5.97 0.87
N GLU A 138 -3.28 -6.67 -0.04
CA GLU A 138 -3.10 -6.50 -1.48
C GLU A 138 -4.28 -5.75 -2.05
N ILE A 139 -4.00 -4.63 -2.71
CA ILE A 139 -5.02 -3.81 -3.35
C ILE A 139 -4.92 -4.00 -4.85
N TYR A 140 -5.92 -4.68 -5.39
CA TYR A 140 -6.14 -4.83 -6.81
C TYR A 140 -6.98 -3.68 -7.29
N TYR A 141 -6.61 -3.02 -8.39
CA TYR A 141 -7.40 -1.91 -8.94
C TYR A 141 -7.85 -2.18 -10.37
N GLN A 142 -8.99 -1.61 -10.74
CA GLN A 142 -9.48 -1.63 -12.11
C GLN A 142 -8.68 -0.67 -12.98
N SER A 143 -7.87 -1.24 -13.87
CA SER A 143 -7.06 -0.48 -14.83
C SER A 143 -7.93 0.27 -15.83
N LEU A 144 -7.64 1.55 -16.03
CA LEU A 144 -8.22 2.37 -17.08
C LEU A 144 -7.51 2.16 -18.41
N VAL A 145 -6.23 1.78 -18.38
CA VAL A 145 -5.44 1.53 -19.60
C VAL A 145 -5.25 0.03 -19.87
N PRO A 146 -5.21 -0.41 -21.15
CA PRO A 146 -4.90 -1.80 -21.48
C PRO A 146 -3.49 -2.15 -21.02
N VAL A 147 -3.35 -3.23 -20.27
CA VAL A 147 -2.05 -3.76 -19.87
C VAL A 147 -1.67 -4.87 -20.82
N ASN A 148 -0.89 -4.53 -21.84
CA ASN A 148 -0.37 -5.49 -22.83
C ASN A 148 0.89 -6.23 -22.35
N ASN A 149 1.24 -6.12 -21.06
CA ASN A 149 2.47 -6.70 -20.51
C ASN A 149 2.15 -7.63 -19.33
N ALA A 150 2.43 -8.92 -19.50
CA ALA A 150 2.18 -9.96 -18.50
C ALA A 150 3.00 -9.79 -17.21
N TYR A 151 4.04 -8.95 -17.21
CA TYR A 151 4.95 -8.79 -16.08
C TYR A 151 4.51 -7.74 -15.05
N ILE A 152 3.44 -6.97 -15.29
CA ILE A 152 3.00 -5.91 -14.38
C ILE A 152 1.58 -6.19 -13.88
N GLN A 153 1.49 -6.58 -12.61
CA GLN A 153 0.21 -6.78 -11.93
C GLN A 153 -0.38 -5.44 -11.49
N GLN A 154 -1.70 -5.29 -11.64
CA GLN A 154 -2.49 -4.15 -11.13
C GLN A 154 -2.75 -4.32 -9.63
N LYS A 155 -1.66 -4.46 -8.89
CA LYS A 155 -1.66 -4.76 -7.46
C LYS A 155 -0.67 -3.86 -6.76
N ILE A 156 -1.04 -3.43 -5.56
CA ILE A 156 -0.13 -2.79 -4.60
C ILE A 156 -0.21 -3.59 -3.31
N SER A 157 0.94 -4.04 -2.82
CA SER A 157 1.02 -4.85 -1.59
C SER A 157 1.52 -4.02 -0.43
N TYR A 158 0.80 -4.06 0.68
CA TYR A 158 1.27 -3.53 1.96
C TYR A 158 1.98 -4.62 2.74
N LYS A 159 3.20 -4.33 3.17
CA LYS A 159 4.03 -5.28 3.90
C LYS A 159 4.39 -4.68 5.26
N ASN A 160 3.93 -5.35 6.31
CA ASN A 160 4.27 -5.00 7.69
C ASN A 160 5.37 -5.86 8.26
N VAL A 161 6.58 -5.30 8.24
CA VAL A 161 7.77 -5.99 8.70
C VAL A 161 7.98 -5.63 10.17
N ALA A 162 7.26 -6.33 11.04
CA ALA A 162 7.35 -6.21 12.51
C ALA A 162 8.71 -6.67 13.08
#